data_AF-A0A6J5G1X5-F1
#
_entry.id   AF-A0A6J5G1X5-F1
#
_cell.length_a   1.000
_cell.length_b   1.000
_cell.length_c   1.000
_cell.angle_alpha   90.00
_cell.angle_beta   90.00
_cell.angle_gamma   90.00
#
_symmetry.space_group_name_H-M   'P 1'
#
loop_
_entity.id
_entity.type
_entity.pdbx_description
1 polymer ?
#
loop_
_entity_poly.entity_id
_entity_poly.type
_entity_poly.pdbx_seq_one_letter_code
_entity_poly.pdbx_strand_id
1 'polypeptide(L)'
;MNLQTHIPEALWEAIRVAYEAENYSHAVLEATYFISSLLRERAGVDGDGSALIGQALGGESPKLRLNALQTESDRNVQKGYEQILRGIYIGIRNPRSHEPTQDTQETADSIICFLGHLVDVLSASKDVFTVATFMGKVQDPEFVESQRYAELLVAEIPTLRLTEAVIALFKERRTLDLGKLRFLIQALLDALSPTQVNNYLTVVSDEFRTTTEDAAIRTALRLLKPEFWQNLQELPRLRIENKLIAGIKSGVVEPSGKTSSPLATWSNNFLCHFSLRKEAARVLVSRLEDSDPNARLYVVRYFFSWLDEVLLEPNHISRAVRAIANAVKNGEEQIRGKLINSVTVLNTDWQKRFADALESETDPDNPGVLLDDGTPLLSSPANDDEDIPF
;
A
#
# COMPACT_ATOMS: atom_id res chain seq x y z
N MET A 1 3.72 -41.12 -31.38
CA MET A 1 2.64 -40.14 -31.15
C MET A 1 3.20 -38.75 -31.41
N ASN A 2 2.44 -37.79 -31.95
CA ASN A 2 2.93 -36.40 -32.00
C ASN A 2 2.64 -35.74 -30.64
N LEU A 3 3.60 -35.79 -29.70
CA LEU A 3 3.39 -35.35 -28.32
C LEU A 3 2.95 -33.87 -28.23
N GLN A 4 3.51 -33.01 -29.07
CA GLN A 4 3.20 -31.57 -29.10
C GLN A 4 1.71 -31.27 -29.27
N THR A 5 0.99 -32.07 -30.06
CA THR A 5 -0.44 -31.83 -30.33
C THR A 5 -1.36 -32.44 -29.27
N HIS A 6 -0.83 -33.15 -28.27
CA HIS A 6 -1.59 -33.89 -27.26
C HIS A 6 -1.41 -33.34 -25.84
N ILE A 7 -0.62 -32.28 -25.68
CA ILE A 7 -0.38 -31.64 -24.39
C ILE A 7 -0.55 -30.11 -24.50
N PRO A 8 -0.75 -29.40 -23.37
CA PRO A 8 -0.83 -27.94 -23.38
C PRO A 8 0.41 -27.30 -23.99
N GLU A 9 0.23 -26.25 -24.79
CA GLU A 9 1.32 -25.55 -25.49
C GLU A 9 2.41 -25.06 -24.52
N ALA A 10 2.01 -24.49 -23.38
CA ALA A 10 2.95 -24.01 -22.37
C ALA A 10 3.79 -25.16 -21.76
N LEU A 11 3.22 -26.35 -21.62
CA LEU A 11 3.96 -27.53 -21.16
C LEU A 11 4.93 -28.00 -22.24
N TRP A 12 4.51 -28.03 -23.51
CA TRP A 12 5.39 -28.36 -24.62
C TRP A 12 6.61 -27.42 -24.68
N GLU A 13 6.40 -26.11 -24.61
CA GLU A 13 7.50 -25.14 -24.65
C GLU A 13 8.49 -25.33 -23.49
N ALA A 14 8.02 -25.74 -22.32
CA ALA A 14 8.89 -26.03 -21.17
C ALA A 14 9.79 -27.25 -21.40
N ILE A 15 9.33 -28.26 -22.15
CA ILE A 15 10.05 -29.54 -22.32
C ILE A 15 10.75 -29.69 -23.68
N ARG A 16 10.37 -28.90 -24.69
CA ARG A 16 10.74 -29.10 -26.09
C ARG A 16 12.23 -29.31 -26.27
N VAL A 17 13.06 -28.48 -25.62
CA VAL A 17 14.52 -28.54 -25.74
C VAL A 17 15.07 -29.90 -25.28
N ALA A 18 14.62 -30.40 -24.13
CA ALA A 18 15.06 -31.70 -23.61
C ALA A 18 14.53 -32.86 -24.46
N TYR A 19 13.28 -32.75 -24.91
CA TYR A 19 12.61 -33.78 -25.69
C TYR A 19 13.20 -33.93 -27.10
N GLU A 20 13.45 -32.83 -27.80
CA GLU A 20 14.09 -32.82 -29.14
C GLU A 20 15.55 -33.28 -29.10
N ALA A 21 16.23 -33.11 -27.96
CA ALA A 21 17.56 -33.65 -27.72
C ALA A 21 17.56 -35.15 -27.33
N GLU A 22 16.41 -35.82 -27.42
CA GLU A 22 16.19 -37.22 -27.01
C GLU A 22 16.55 -37.49 -25.53
N ASN A 23 16.60 -36.44 -24.71
CA ASN A 23 16.83 -36.54 -23.27
C ASN A 23 15.48 -36.69 -22.53
N TYR A 24 14.84 -37.83 -22.75
CA TYR A 24 13.48 -38.10 -22.30
C TYR A 24 13.31 -38.06 -20.78
N SER A 25 14.29 -38.56 -20.02
CA SER A 25 14.27 -38.47 -18.55
C SER A 25 14.26 -37.02 -18.07
N HIS A 26 15.03 -36.15 -18.73
CA HIS A 26 15.07 -34.74 -18.40
C HIS A 26 13.79 -34.02 -18.85
N ALA A 27 13.21 -34.38 -20.01
CA ALA A 27 11.92 -33.85 -20.44
C ALA A 27 10.80 -34.15 -19.43
N VAL A 28 10.76 -35.37 -18.87
CA VAL A 28 9.83 -35.72 -17.78
C VAL A 28 10.10 -34.88 -16.52
N LEU A 29 11.37 -34.64 -16.18
CA LEU A 29 11.74 -33.82 -15.02
C LEU A 29 11.30 -32.36 -15.21
N GLU A 30 11.55 -31.76 -16.36
CA GLU A 30 11.11 -30.41 -16.72
C GLU A 30 9.58 -30.29 -16.70
N ALA A 31 8.84 -31.30 -17.16
CA ALA A 31 7.38 -31.33 -17.05
C ALA A 31 6.91 -31.28 -15.59
N THR A 32 7.58 -31.99 -14.69
CA THR A 32 7.25 -31.93 -13.25
C THR A 32 7.63 -30.59 -12.62
N TYR A 33 8.71 -29.94 -13.08
CA TYR A 33 9.07 -28.60 -12.65
C TYR A 33 8.08 -27.54 -13.13
N PHE A 34 7.56 -27.68 -14.34
CA PHE A 34 6.49 -26.86 -14.84
C PHE A 34 5.25 -26.94 -13.92
N ILE A 35 4.83 -28.14 -13.52
CA ILE A 35 3.72 -28.32 -12.57
C ILE A 35 4.03 -27.71 -11.20
N SER A 36 5.25 -27.86 -10.67
CA SER A 36 5.66 -27.19 -9.41
C SER A 36 5.48 -25.67 -9.53
N SER A 37 5.96 -25.08 -10.62
CA SER A 37 5.85 -23.64 -10.86
C SER A 37 4.39 -23.20 -10.98
N LEU A 38 3.57 -23.96 -11.70
CA LEU A 38 2.14 -23.72 -11.83
C LEU A 38 1.43 -23.76 -10.46
N LEU A 39 1.74 -24.75 -9.61
CA LEU A 39 1.18 -24.84 -8.26
C LEU A 39 1.58 -23.65 -7.39
N ARG A 40 2.86 -23.25 -7.40
CA ARG A 40 3.33 -22.07 -6.64
C ARG A 40 2.62 -20.80 -7.08
N GLU A 41 2.51 -20.59 -8.38
CA GLU A 41 1.85 -19.42 -8.96
C GLU A 41 0.36 -19.38 -8.60
N ARG A 42 -0.35 -20.51 -8.81
CA ARG A 42 -1.80 -20.59 -8.66
C ARG A 42 -2.25 -20.62 -7.21
N ALA A 43 -1.52 -21.31 -6.33
CA ALA A 43 -1.88 -21.44 -4.93
C ALA A 43 -1.21 -20.39 -4.02
N GLY A 44 -0.27 -19.59 -4.55
CA GLY A 44 0.44 -18.57 -3.76
C GLY A 44 1.26 -19.15 -2.60
N VAL A 45 1.84 -20.33 -2.80
CA VAL A 45 2.64 -21.05 -1.79
C VAL A 45 4.05 -21.30 -2.30
N ASP A 46 4.97 -21.50 -1.36
CA ASP A 46 6.35 -21.87 -1.63
C ASP A 46 6.68 -23.27 -1.11
N GLY A 47 7.75 -23.86 -1.63
CA GLY A 47 8.22 -25.21 -1.30
C GLY A 47 8.42 -26.09 -2.54
N ASP A 48 8.65 -27.39 -2.31
CA ASP A 48 8.81 -28.39 -3.37
C ASP A 48 8.18 -29.73 -2.96
N GLY A 49 8.00 -30.60 -3.93
CA GLY A 49 7.59 -31.98 -3.70
C GLY A 49 6.23 -32.14 -3.04
N SER A 50 6.12 -33.18 -2.21
CA SER A 50 4.90 -33.54 -1.49
C SER A 50 4.41 -32.41 -0.56
N ALA A 51 5.32 -31.61 0.00
CA ALA A 51 4.97 -30.48 0.85
C ALA A 51 4.26 -29.37 0.06
N LEU A 52 4.75 -29.01 -1.13
CA LEU A 52 4.12 -28.04 -2.01
C LEU A 52 2.69 -28.48 -2.39
N ILE A 53 2.53 -29.74 -2.80
CA ILE A 53 1.23 -30.30 -3.20
C ILE A 53 0.24 -30.25 -2.03
N GLY A 54 0.69 -30.63 -0.83
CA GLY A 54 -0.14 -30.59 0.37
C GLY A 54 -0.62 -29.18 0.73
N GLN A 55 0.26 -28.19 0.63
CA GLN A 55 -0.09 -26.80 0.88
C GLN A 55 -1.06 -26.23 -0.17
N ALA A 56 -0.91 -26.63 -1.44
CA ALA A 56 -1.73 -26.13 -2.53
C ALA A 56 -3.12 -26.78 -2.56
N LEU A 57 -3.19 -28.11 -2.49
CA LEU A 57 -4.40 -28.88 -2.80
C LEU A 57 -5.02 -29.61 -1.60
N GLY A 58 -4.32 -29.68 -0.47
CA GLY A 58 -4.74 -30.46 0.69
C GLY A 58 -5.61 -29.70 1.70
N GLY A 59 -6.17 -30.46 2.64
CA GLY A 59 -6.99 -29.95 3.74
C GLY A 59 -8.47 -29.72 3.38
N GLU A 60 -9.27 -29.35 4.39
CA GLU A 60 -10.71 -29.04 4.23
C GLU A 60 -10.96 -27.73 3.47
N SER A 61 -9.95 -26.88 3.37
CA SER A 61 -10.01 -25.59 2.67
C SER A 61 -8.72 -25.39 1.87
N PRO A 62 -8.57 -26.08 0.73
CA PRO A 62 -7.37 -25.99 -0.09
C PRO A 62 -7.21 -24.59 -0.68
N LYS A 63 -5.96 -24.14 -0.82
CA LYS A 63 -5.63 -22.84 -1.41
C LYS A 63 -5.93 -22.80 -2.90
N LEU A 64 -5.77 -23.94 -3.58
CA LEU A 64 -6.15 -24.13 -4.97
C LEU A 64 -7.32 -25.12 -5.06
N ARG A 65 -8.50 -24.59 -5.42
CA ARG A 65 -9.71 -25.38 -5.61
C ARG A 65 -9.78 -25.88 -7.05
N LEU A 66 -9.85 -27.19 -7.25
CA LEU A 66 -9.99 -27.79 -8.58
C LEU A 66 -11.44 -27.73 -9.09
N ASN A 67 -12.41 -27.57 -8.18
CA ASN A 67 -13.84 -27.52 -8.45
C ASN A 67 -14.57 -26.75 -7.33
N ALA A 68 -15.90 -26.82 -7.28
CA ALA A 68 -16.72 -26.06 -6.34
C ALA A 68 -16.69 -26.58 -4.88
N LEU A 69 -16.17 -27.78 -4.62
CA LEU A 69 -16.13 -28.45 -3.31
C LEU A 69 -17.52 -28.57 -2.62
N GLN A 70 -18.60 -28.53 -3.39
CA GLN A 70 -19.97 -28.55 -2.87
C GLN A 70 -20.44 -29.96 -2.56
N THR A 71 -20.16 -30.89 -3.46
CA THR A 71 -20.58 -32.29 -3.33
C THR A 71 -19.47 -33.18 -2.75
N GLU A 72 -19.84 -34.37 -2.27
CA GLU A 72 -18.85 -35.37 -1.88
C GLU A 72 -17.94 -35.76 -3.05
N SER A 73 -18.51 -35.87 -4.25
CA SER A 73 -17.77 -36.10 -5.49
C SER A 73 -16.72 -35.01 -5.76
N ASP A 74 -17.08 -33.74 -5.56
CA ASP A 74 -16.15 -32.61 -5.70
C ASP A 74 -14.96 -32.73 -4.75
N ARG A 75 -15.22 -33.05 -3.48
CA ARG A 75 -14.18 -33.24 -2.45
C ARG A 75 -13.31 -34.45 -2.76
N ASN A 76 -13.90 -35.53 -3.28
CA ASN A 76 -13.16 -36.72 -3.70
C ASN A 76 -12.26 -36.43 -4.90
N VAL A 77 -12.71 -35.62 -5.86
CA VAL A 77 -11.86 -35.17 -6.98
C VAL A 77 -10.67 -34.36 -6.47
N GLN A 78 -10.90 -33.40 -5.57
CA GLN A 78 -9.83 -32.59 -4.96
C GLN A 78 -8.78 -33.47 -4.26
N LYS A 79 -9.25 -34.37 -3.37
CA LYS A 79 -8.39 -35.30 -2.63
C LYS A 79 -7.67 -36.29 -3.56
N GLY A 80 -8.33 -36.76 -4.60
CA GLY A 80 -7.76 -37.69 -5.57
C GLY A 80 -6.59 -37.08 -6.33
N TYR A 81 -6.76 -35.87 -6.88
CA TYR A 81 -5.67 -35.18 -7.58
C TYR A 81 -4.52 -34.77 -6.65
N GLU A 82 -4.81 -34.39 -5.40
CA GLU A 82 -3.77 -34.18 -4.38
C GLU A 82 -2.91 -35.43 -4.16
N GLN A 83 -3.54 -36.60 -4.02
CA GLN A 83 -2.83 -37.87 -3.84
C GLN A 83 -2.08 -38.32 -5.10
N ILE A 84 -2.68 -38.17 -6.28
CA ILE A 84 -2.04 -38.50 -7.57
C ILE A 84 -0.76 -37.67 -7.73
N LEU A 85 -0.82 -36.36 -7.52
CA LEU A 85 0.35 -35.49 -7.64
C LEU A 85 1.42 -35.86 -6.62
N ARG A 86 1.06 -36.19 -5.36
CA ARG A 86 2.06 -36.68 -4.40
C ARG A 86 2.72 -37.97 -4.88
N GLY A 87 1.93 -38.90 -5.41
CA GLY A 87 2.40 -40.16 -5.98
C GLY A 87 3.38 -39.93 -7.14
N ILE A 88 3.09 -38.99 -8.03
CA ILE A 88 3.97 -38.60 -9.13
C ILE A 88 5.29 -38.05 -8.59
N TYR A 89 5.26 -37.17 -7.60
CA TYR A 89 6.51 -36.61 -7.09
C TYR A 89 7.36 -37.66 -6.37
N ILE A 90 6.72 -38.53 -5.58
CA ILE A 90 7.41 -39.58 -4.83
C ILE A 90 7.95 -40.67 -5.76
N GLY A 91 7.12 -41.17 -6.69
CA GLY A 91 7.42 -42.35 -7.49
C GLY A 91 8.02 -42.07 -8.88
N ILE A 92 7.81 -40.89 -9.45
CA ILE A 92 8.26 -40.54 -10.80
C ILE A 92 9.36 -39.47 -10.74
N ARG A 93 9.09 -38.31 -10.12
CA ARG A 93 10.03 -37.18 -10.11
C ARG A 93 11.26 -37.47 -9.25
N ASN A 94 11.07 -37.86 -7.99
CA ASN A 94 12.18 -37.94 -7.03
C ASN A 94 13.26 -38.93 -7.46
N PRO A 95 12.95 -40.15 -7.97
CA PRO A 95 13.98 -41.04 -8.51
C PRO A 95 14.80 -40.37 -9.61
N ARG A 96 14.14 -39.69 -10.57
CA ARG A 96 14.81 -38.97 -11.67
C ARG A 96 15.67 -37.79 -11.22
N SER A 97 15.35 -37.19 -10.08
CA SER A 97 16.11 -36.06 -9.52
C SER A 97 17.31 -36.48 -8.67
N HIS A 98 17.35 -37.72 -8.19
CA HIS A 98 18.37 -38.20 -7.25
C HIS A 98 19.25 -39.31 -7.83
N GLU A 99 18.76 -40.04 -8.83
CA GLU A 99 19.44 -41.18 -9.43
C GLU A 99 19.47 -41.08 -10.95
N PRO A 100 20.56 -41.53 -11.62
CA PRO A 100 20.60 -41.63 -13.07
C PRO A 100 19.46 -42.52 -13.59
N THR A 101 18.57 -41.93 -14.38
CA THR A 101 17.41 -42.62 -14.96
C THR A 101 17.45 -42.48 -16.47
N GLN A 102 17.13 -43.56 -17.20
CA GLN A 102 17.04 -43.54 -18.66
C GLN A 102 15.64 -43.99 -19.10
N ASP A 103 14.83 -43.03 -19.52
CA ASP A 103 13.50 -43.28 -20.07
C ASP A 103 13.56 -43.54 -21.58
N THR A 104 12.72 -44.46 -22.05
CA THR A 104 12.42 -44.56 -23.49
C THR A 104 11.47 -43.44 -23.91
N GLN A 105 11.46 -43.10 -25.20
CA GLN A 105 10.50 -42.15 -25.74
C GLN A 105 9.05 -42.54 -25.39
N GLU A 106 8.68 -43.81 -25.56
CA GLU A 106 7.34 -44.31 -25.26
C GLU A 106 6.94 -44.12 -23.78
N THR A 107 7.89 -44.33 -22.86
CA THR A 107 7.67 -44.13 -21.42
C THR A 107 7.47 -42.64 -21.12
N ALA A 108 8.34 -41.79 -21.66
CA ALA A 108 8.25 -40.35 -21.45
C ALA A 108 6.97 -39.77 -22.07
N ASP A 109 6.60 -40.19 -23.28
CA ASP A 109 5.34 -39.82 -23.94
C ASP A 109 4.13 -40.11 -23.06
N SER A 110 4.09 -41.32 -22.49
CA SER A 110 2.98 -41.76 -21.62
C SER A 110 2.89 -40.91 -20.35
N ILE A 111 4.04 -40.65 -19.71
CA ILE A 111 4.09 -39.83 -18.50
C ILE A 111 3.72 -38.40 -18.81
N ILE A 112 4.32 -37.79 -19.84
CA ILE A 112 4.14 -36.38 -20.18
C ILE A 112 2.71 -36.12 -20.66
N CYS A 113 2.08 -37.02 -21.41
CA CYS A 113 0.65 -36.90 -21.73
C CYS A 113 -0.22 -36.87 -20.47
N PHE A 114 0.06 -37.72 -19.48
CA PHE A 114 -0.67 -37.69 -18.23
C PHE A 114 -0.41 -36.40 -17.43
N LEU A 115 0.85 -35.93 -17.40
CA LEU A 115 1.19 -34.63 -16.81
C LEU A 115 0.49 -33.48 -17.53
N GLY A 116 0.31 -33.56 -18.86
CA GLY A 116 -0.47 -32.61 -19.65
C GLY A 116 -1.93 -32.53 -19.19
N HIS A 117 -2.58 -33.67 -18.98
CA HIS A 117 -3.92 -33.71 -18.40
C HIS A 117 -3.98 -33.07 -16.99
N LEU A 118 -2.96 -33.29 -16.16
CA LEU A 118 -2.89 -32.64 -14.84
C LEU A 118 -2.72 -31.12 -14.96
N VAL A 119 -1.93 -30.65 -15.93
CA VAL A 119 -1.80 -29.22 -16.22
C VAL A 119 -3.16 -28.63 -16.62
N ASP A 120 -3.96 -29.31 -17.43
CA ASP A 120 -5.30 -28.84 -17.79
C ASP A 120 -6.23 -28.76 -16.59
N VAL A 121 -6.22 -29.77 -15.72
CA VAL A 121 -7.02 -29.78 -14.48
C VAL A 121 -6.61 -28.64 -13.54
N LEU A 122 -5.31 -28.43 -13.34
CA LEU A 122 -4.78 -27.33 -12.55
C LEU A 122 -5.12 -25.98 -13.19
N SER A 123 -5.10 -25.91 -14.51
CA SER A 123 -5.37 -24.69 -15.27
C SER A 123 -6.84 -24.29 -15.29
N ALA A 124 -7.76 -25.26 -15.27
CA ALA A 124 -9.21 -25.08 -15.27
C ALA A 124 -9.80 -24.67 -13.90
N SER A 125 -8.98 -24.64 -12.84
CA SER A 125 -9.38 -24.10 -11.53
C SER A 125 -9.85 -22.64 -11.67
N LYS A 126 -11.09 -22.37 -11.25
CA LYS A 126 -11.81 -21.12 -11.60
C LYS A 126 -11.37 -19.88 -10.82
N ASP A 127 -10.59 -20.04 -9.75
CA ASP A 127 -10.24 -18.95 -8.84
C ASP A 127 -8.78 -18.51 -9.00
N VAL A 128 -8.38 -18.16 -10.24
CA VAL A 128 -7.06 -17.58 -10.47
C VAL A 128 -7.19 -16.07 -10.39
N PHE A 129 -6.61 -15.48 -9.36
CA PHE A 129 -6.38 -14.05 -9.34
C PHE A 129 -5.63 -13.64 -10.62
N THR A 130 -6.21 -12.68 -11.36
CA THR A 130 -5.49 -11.95 -12.39
C THR A 130 -5.57 -10.46 -12.10
N VAL A 131 -4.52 -9.72 -12.46
CA VAL A 131 -4.50 -8.27 -12.33
C VAL A 131 -5.71 -7.64 -13.04
N ALA A 132 -6.09 -8.14 -14.21
CA ALA A 132 -7.25 -7.64 -14.95
C ALA A 132 -8.57 -7.82 -14.17
N THR A 133 -8.80 -9.00 -13.59
CA THR A 133 -10.00 -9.25 -12.77
C THR A 133 -10.03 -8.39 -11.51
N PHE A 134 -8.88 -8.21 -10.85
CA PHE A 134 -8.75 -7.32 -9.70
C PHE A 134 -9.05 -5.87 -10.08
N MET A 135 -8.44 -5.36 -11.15
CA MET A 135 -8.68 -4.00 -11.62
C MET A 135 -10.12 -3.78 -12.04
N GLY A 136 -10.79 -4.78 -12.62
CA GLY A 136 -12.23 -4.73 -12.90
C GLY A 136 -13.07 -4.51 -11.64
N LYS A 137 -12.72 -5.17 -10.52
CA LYS A 137 -13.38 -4.95 -9.22
C LYS A 137 -13.06 -3.57 -8.64
N VAL A 138 -11.83 -3.08 -8.80
CA VAL A 138 -11.40 -1.75 -8.35
C VAL A 138 -12.13 -0.63 -9.10
N GLN A 139 -12.42 -0.84 -10.38
CA GLN A 139 -13.07 0.12 -11.26
C GLN A 139 -14.60 0.04 -11.23
N ASP A 140 -15.17 -0.87 -10.42
CA ASP A 140 -16.60 -1.04 -10.30
C ASP A 140 -17.26 0.29 -9.86
N PRO A 141 -18.23 0.82 -10.62
CA PRO A 141 -18.97 2.02 -10.23
C PRO A 141 -19.65 1.89 -8.85
N GLU A 142 -20.03 0.66 -8.47
CA GLU A 142 -20.67 0.32 -7.20
C GLU A 142 -19.66 -0.18 -6.14
N PHE A 143 -18.38 0.14 -6.30
CA PHE A 143 -17.34 -0.21 -5.31
C PHE A 143 -17.74 0.17 -3.89
N VAL A 144 -17.72 -0.81 -2.98
CA VAL A 144 -18.15 -0.63 -1.59
C VAL A 144 -17.03 0.02 -0.78
N GLU A 145 -17.24 1.28 -0.39
CA GLU A 145 -16.29 2.11 0.37
C GLU A 145 -16.23 1.76 1.86
N SER A 146 -15.89 0.52 2.21
CA SER A 146 -15.77 0.07 3.60
C SER A 146 -14.48 -0.70 3.85
N GLN A 147 -13.99 -0.62 5.09
CA GLN A 147 -12.82 -1.38 5.55
C GLN A 147 -13.02 -2.89 5.35
N ARG A 148 -14.18 -3.42 5.73
CA ARG A 148 -14.45 -4.86 5.62
C ARG A 148 -14.42 -5.36 4.18
N TYR A 149 -15.00 -4.61 3.24
CA TYR A 149 -14.98 -4.98 1.82
C TYR A 149 -13.56 -4.95 1.27
N ALA A 150 -12.78 -3.93 1.61
CA ALA A 150 -11.37 -3.83 1.22
C ALA A 150 -10.53 -5.01 1.72
N GLU A 151 -10.67 -5.39 3.00
CA GLU A 151 -9.98 -6.54 3.58
C GLU A 151 -10.34 -7.86 2.88
N LEU A 152 -11.62 -8.07 2.55
CA LEU A 152 -12.06 -9.25 1.81
C LEU A 152 -11.49 -9.28 0.39
N LEU A 153 -11.50 -8.14 -0.30
CA LEU A 153 -10.94 -8.03 -1.65
C LEU A 153 -9.43 -8.29 -1.67
N VAL A 154 -8.69 -7.80 -0.66
CA VAL A 154 -7.25 -8.08 -0.51
C VAL A 154 -7.00 -9.55 -0.16
N ALA A 155 -7.86 -10.17 0.66
CA ALA A 155 -7.74 -11.59 1.02
C ALA A 155 -7.93 -12.55 -0.17
N GLU A 156 -8.58 -12.10 -1.25
CA GLU A 156 -8.66 -12.86 -2.51
C GLU A 156 -7.35 -12.84 -3.33
N ILE A 157 -6.42 -11.94 -3.00
CA ILE A 157 -5.15 -11.80 -3.73
C ILE A 157 -4.13 -12.80 -3.16
N PRO A 158 -3.58 -13.71 -3.97
CA PRO A 158 -2.51 -14.59 -3.53
C PRO A 158 -1.34 -13.76 -3.00
N THR A 159 -0.78 -14.15 -1.86
CA THR A 159 0.26 -13.35 -1.16
C THR A 159 1.42 -12.98 -2.09
N LEU A 160 1.86 -13.90 -2.95
CA LEU A 160 2.96 -13.67 -3.91
C LEU A 160 2.63 -12.62 -5.00
N ARG A 161 1.34 -12.37 -5.26
CA ARG A 161 0.84 -11.47 -6.31
C ARG A 161 0.46 -10.07 -5.80
N LEU A 162 0.55 -9.81 -4.48
CA LEU A 162 0.21 -8.50 -3.90
C LEU A 162 1.01 -7.35 -4.52
N THR A 163 2.29 -7.57 -4.85
CA THR A 163 3.14 -6.57 -5.53
C THR A 163 2.57 -6.16 -6.88
N GLU A 164 2.04 -7.12 -7.65
CA GLU A 164 1.45 -6.83 -8.96
C GLU A 164 0.15 -6.06 -8.83
N ALA A 165 -0.68 -6.41 -7.85
CA ALA A 165 -1.92 -5.70 -7.56
C ALA A 165 -1.68 -4.22 -7.21
N VAL A 166 -0.74 -3.94 -6.31
CA VAL A 166 -0.42 -2.56 -5.92
C VAL A 166 0.26 -1.78 -7.05
N ILE A 167 1.11 -2.43 -7.85
CA ILE A 167 1.71 -1.80 -9.04
C ILE A 167 0.64 -1.46 -10.09
N ALA A 168 -0.34 -2.35 -10.32
CA ALA A 168 -1.44 -2.09 -11.25
C ALA A 168 -2.28 -0.89 -10.79
N LEU A 169 -2.65 -0.88 -9.50
CA LEU A 169 -3.35 0.23 -8.87
C LEU A 169 -2.57 1.55 -9.02
N PHE A 170 -1.25 1.51 -8.77
CA PHE A 170 -0.39 2.68 -8.93
C PHE A 170 -0.28 3.15 -10.38
N LYS A 171 -0.20 2.25 -11.36
CA LYS A 171 -0.14 2.61 -12.78
C LYS A 171 -1.42 3.29 -13.24
N GLU A 172 -2.57 2.83 -12.76
CA GLU A 172 -3.88 3.36 -13.15
C GLU A 172 -4.40 4.49 -12.25
N ARG A 173 -3.67 4.85 -11.19
CA ARG A 173 -4.08 5.85 -10.17
C ARG A 173 -4.61 7.19 -10.70
N ARG A 174 -4.26 7.57 -11.93
CA ARG A 174 -4.70 8.82 -12.58
C ARG A 174 -6.13 8.77 -13.11
N THR A 175 -6.66 7.58 -13.39
CA THR A 175 -8.03 7.38 -13.90
C THR A 175 -8.99 6.94 -12.78
N LEU A 176 -8.47 6.56 -11.62
CA LEU A 176 -9.24 6.02 -10.50
C LEU A 176 -9.71 7.09 -9.52
N ASP A 177 -10.86 6.86 -8.89
CA ASP A 177 -11.28 7.63 -7.72
C ASP A 177 -10.61 7.09 -6.45
N LEU A 178 -9.41 7.60 -6.17
CA LEU A 178 -8.65 7.24 -4.97
C LEU A 178 -9.37 7.62 -3.65
N GLY A 179 -10.43 8.44 -3.72
CA GLY A 179 -11.39 8.70 -2.64
C GLY A 179 -12.00 7.42 -2.11
N LYS A 180 -12.72 6.76 -3.02
CA LYS A 180 -13.45 5.52 -2.77
C LYS A 180 -12.53 4.38 -2.35
N LEU A 181 -11.32 4.38 -2.89
CA LEU A 181 -10.35 3.31 -2.71
C LEU A 181 -9.49 3.46 -1.44
N ARG A 182 -9.73 4.47 -0.57
CA ARG A 182 -8.88 4.72 0.61
C ARG A 182 -8.68 3.49 1.50
N PHE A 183 -9.74 2.72 1.74
CA PHE A 183 -9.69 1.53 2.58
C PHE A 183 -8.95 0.38 1.88
N LEU A 184 -9.13 0.25 0.55
CA LEU A 184 -8.41 -0.74 -0.25
C LEU A 184 -6.92 -0.44 -0.30
N ILE A 185 -6.54 0.81 -0.56
CA ILE A 185 -5.15 1.24 -0.60
C ILE A 185 -4.49 0.93 0.75
N GLN A 186 -5.15 1.28 1.86
CA GLN A 186 -4.64 1.00 3.20
C GLN A 186 -4.45 -0.51 3.43
N ALA A 187 -5.52 -1.31 3.23
CA ALA A 187 -5.48 -2.76 3.43
C ALA A 187 -4.44 -3.45 2.53
N LEU A 188 -4.30 -3.00 1.29
CA LEU A 188 -3.34 -3.55 0.34
C LEU A 188 -1.90 -3.22 0.76
N LEU A 189 -1.62 -1.98 1.16
CA LEU A 189 -0.30 -1.59 1.64
C LEU A 189 0.05 -2.21 3.01
N ASP A 190 -0.94 -2.50 3.86
CA ASP A 190 -0.79 -3.26 5.11
C ASP A 190 -0.42 -4.74 4.86
N ALA A 191 -0.91 -5.33 3.77
CA ALA A 191 -0.68 -6.73 3.44
C ALA A 191 0.69 -7.04 2.83
N LEU A 192 1.44 -6.02 2.38
CA LEU A 192 2.74 -6.21 1.73
C LEU A 192 3.81 -6.63 2.75
N SER A 193 4.57 -7.69 2.41
CA SER A 193 5.81 -8.02 3.12
C SER A 193 6.91 -6.98 2.83
N PRO A 194 7.97 -6.88 3.67
CA PRO A 194 9.05 -5.91 3.46
C PRO A 194 9.70 -5.98 2.08
N THR A 195 9.90 -7.19 1.54
CA THR A 195 10.43 -7.38 0.18
C THR A 195 9.49 -6.84 -0.89
N GLN A 196 8.18 -7.04 -0.73
CA GLN A 196 7.18 -6.54 -1.68
C GLN A 196 7.04 -5.02 -1.62
N VAL A 197 7.15 -4.43 -0.42
CA VAL A 197 7.24 -2.97 -0.25
C VAL A 197 8.42 -2.43 -1.04
N ASN A 198 9.63 -2.99 -0.89
CA ASN A 198 10.81 -2.52 -1.64
C ASN A 198 10.64 -2.63 -3.16
N ASN A 199 10.02 -3.72 -3.65
CA ASN A 199 9.73 -3.88 -5.07
C ASN A 199 8.74 -2.82 -5.58
N TYR A 200 7.67 -2.56 -4.82
CA TYR A 200 6.71 -1.51 -5.13
C TYR A 200 7.36 -0.12 -5.13
N LEU A 201 8.16 0.20 -4.11
CA LEU A 201 8.83 1.49 -3.97
C LEU A 201 9.88 1.75 -5.06
N THR A 202 10.40 0.71 -5.71
CA THR A 202 11.26 0.86 -6.89
C THR A 202 10.46 1.50 -8.04
N VAL A 203 9.24 1.02 -8.30
CA VAL A 203 8.34 1.59 -9.33
C VAL A 203 7.94 3.03 -9.00
N VAL A 204 7.63 3.30 -7.74
CA VAL A 204 7.31 4.65 -7.27
C VAL A 204 8.51 5.60 -7.42
N SER A 205 9.72 5.13 -7.07
CA SER A 205 10.95 5.90 -7.21
C SER A 205 11.24 6.28 -8.67
N ASP A 206 11.00 5.35 -9.60
CA ASP A 206 11.17 5.61 -11.03
C ASP A 206 10.19 6.66 -11.55
N GLU A 207 8.93 6.65 -11.10
CA GLU A 207 7.96 7.72 -11.40
C GLU A 207 8.44 9.08 -10.86
N PHE A 208 8.88 9.12 -9.61
CA PHE A 208 9.36 10.35 -8.96
C PHE A 208 10.66 10.91 -9.57
N ARG A 209 11.41 10.09 -10.31
CA ARG A 209 12.63 10.51 -10.99
C ARG A 209 12.38 11.55 -12.07
N THR A 210 11.25 11.45 -12.78
CA THR A 210 10.96 12.29 -13.95
C THR A 210 9.73 13.18 -13.76
N THR A 211 8.76 12.76 -12.94
CA THR A 211 7.48 13.47 -12.83
C THR A 211 7.64 14.92 -12.34
N THR A 212 6.94 15.85 -12.98
CA THR A 212 6.90 17.29 -12.59
C THR A 212 5.47 17.76 -12.30
N GLU A 213 4.47 17.00 -12.74
CA GLU A 213 3.06 17.32 -12.62
C GLU A 213 2.56 17.10 -11.18
N ASP A 214 1.93 18.12 -10.62
CA ASP A 214 1.39 18.07 -9.25
C ASP A 214 0.37 16.94 -9.07
N ALA A 215 -0.46 16.66 -10.09
CA ALA A 215 -1.43 15.57 -10.04
C ALA A 215 -0.75 14.19 -9.94
N ALA A 216 0.37 13.98 -10.64
CA ALA A 216 1.09 12.71 -10.63
C ALA A 216 1.78 12.48 -9.27
N ILE A 217 2.36 13.53 -8.68
CA ILE A 217 2.97 13.46 -7.35
C ILE A 217 1.90 13.24 -6.29
N ARG A 218 0.82 14.02 -6.32
CA ARG A 218 -0.28 13.93 -5.35
C ARG A 218 -0.92 12.54 -5.33
N THR A 219 -1.21 11.98 -6.50
CA THR A 219 -1.77 10.63 -6.60
C THR A 219 -0.78 9.57 -6.13
N ALA A 220 0.52 9.73 -6.41
CA ALA A 220 1.55 8.82 -5.90
C ALA A 220 1.67 8.88 -4.36
N LEU A 221 1.66 10.08 -3.75
CA LEU A 221 1.65 10.24 -2.28
C LEU A 221 0.45 9.53 -1.64
N ARG A 222 -0.70 9.55 -2.30
CA ARG A 222 -1.92 8.89 -1.80
C ARG A 222 -1.84 7.36 -1.80
N LEU A 223 -0.92 6.79 -2.59
CA LEU A 223 -0.63 5.35 -2.65
C LEU A 223 0.67 5.00 -1.90
N LEU A 224 1.10 5.86 -0.97
CA LEU A 224 2.23 5.64 -0.10
C LEU A 224 1.82 5.83 1.35
N LYS A 225 2.43 5.04 2.22
CA LYS A 225 2.40 5.34 3.64
C LYS A 225 3.60 6.22 4.03
N PRO A 226 3.44 7.16 4.99
CA PRO A 226 4.54 8.00 5.44
C PRO A 226 5.79 7.22 5.86
N GLU A 227 5.62 6.10 6.57
CA GLU A 227 6.72 5.26 7.04
C GLU A 227 7.55 4.63 5.91
N PHE A 228 7.00 4.54 4.69
CA PHE A 228 7.71 4.01 3.53
C PHE A 228 8.60 5.05 2.85
N TRP A 229 8.49 6.33 3.25
CA TRP A 229 9.15 7.43 2.55
C TRP A 229 10.67 7.26 2.46
N GLN A 230 11.31 6.86 3.57
CA GLN A 230 12.76 6.68 3.63
C GLN A 230 13.27 5.48 2.83
N ASN A 231 12.38 4.58 2.41
CA ASN A 231 12.73 3.41 1.60
C ASN A 231 12.72 3.72 0.09
N LEU A 232 12.27 4.91 -0.33
CA LEU A 232 12.41 5.37 -1.71
C LEU A 232 13.88 5.64 -2.05
N GLN A 233 14.24 5.49 -3.33
CA GLN A 233 15.58 5.84 -3.81
C GLN A 233 15.86 7.33 -3.51
N GLU A 234 17.07 7.62 -3.04
CA GLU A 234 17.41 8.94 -2.49
C GLU A 234 17.24 10.09 -3.50
N LEU A 235 17.74 9.93 -4.73
CA LEU A 235 17.68 10.97 -5.76
C LEU A 235 16.24 11.43 -6.09
N PRO A 236 15.30 10.55 -6.47
CA PRO A 236 13.92 10.96 -6.70
C PRO A 236 13.25 11.48 -5.43
N ARG A 237 13.54 10.90 -4.26
CA ARG A 237 13.01 11.37 -2.97
C ARG A 237 13.39 12.83 -2.69
N LEU A 238 14.69 13.17 -2.76
CA LEU A 238 15.16 14.56 -2.55
C LEU A 238 14.54 15.55 -3.55
N ARG A 239 14.32 15.13 -4.80
CA ARG A 239 13.66 15.96 -5.82
C ARG A 239 12.22 16.30 -5.44
N ILE A 240 11.46 15.31 -4.95
CA ILE A 240 10.08 15.51 -4.51
C ILE A 240 10.02 16.31 -3.22
N GLU A 241 10.89 16.02 -2.23
CA GLU A 241 11.00 16.80 -1.00
C GLU A 241 11.28 18.28 -1.31
N ASN A 242 12.23 18.57 -2.20
CA ASN A 242 12.54 19.94 -2.61
C ASN A 242 11.32 20.66 -3.24
N LYS A 243 10.56 19.97 -4.11
CA LYS A 243 9.35 20.55 -4.73
C LYS A 243 8.25 20.80 -3.68
N LEU A 244 8.04 19.87 -2.74
CA LEU A 244 7.05 20.01 -1.68
C LEU A 244 7.43 21.15 -0.72
N ILE A 245 8.69 21.22 -0.28
CA ILE A 245 9.20 22.31 0.57
C ILE A 245 9.11 23.66 -0.14
N ALA A 246 9.41 23.73 -1.45
CA ALA A 246 9.23 24.95 -2.23
C ALA A 246 7.77 25.43 -2.24
N GLY A 247 6.81 24.50 -2.36
CA GLY A 247 5.39 24.81 -2.25
C GLY A 247 4.97 25.26 -0.85
N ILE A 248 5.58 24.73 0.23
CA ILE A 248 5.36 25.26 1.59
C ILE A 248 5.85 26.70 1.69
N LYS A 249 7.01 26.99 1.09
CA LYS A 249 7.63 28.32 1.10
C LYS A 249 6.78 29.37 0.38
N SER A 250 6.03 29.01 -0.66
CA SER A 250 5.17 29.93 -1.43
C SER A 250 3.67 29.86 -1.11
N GLY A 251 3.23 28.86 -0.34
CA GLY A 251 1.83 28.57 -0.11
C GLY A 251 1.12 29.61 0.77
N VAL A 252 -0.04 30.08 0.33
CA VAL A 252 -0.92 31.00 1.07
C VAL A 252 -2.36 30.48 1.03
N VAL A 253 -3.18 30.88 1.99
CA VAL A 253 -4.64 30.72 1.91
C VAL A 253 -5.24 31.92 1.18
N GLU A 254 -5.92 31.68 0.08
CA GLU A 254 -6.58 32.72 -0.71
C GLU A 254 -7.92 33.14 -0.08
N PRO A 255 -8.47 34.32 -0.43
CA PRO A 255 -9.80 34.74 0.02
C PRO A 255 -10.92 33.74 -0.28
N SER A 256 -10.73 32.90 -1.31
CA SER A 256 -11.64 31.79 -1.67
C SER A 256 -11.64 30.65 -0.65
N GLY A 257 -10.73 30.66 0.33
CA GLY A 257 -10.46 29.56 1.26
C GLY A 257 -9.56 28.47 0.69
N LYS A 258 -9.22 28.51 -0.61
CA LYS A 258 -8.30 27.57 -1.25
C LYS A 258 -6.84 27.95 -0.97
N THR A 259 -5.91 27.07 -1.34
CA THR A 259 -4.48 27.33 -1.25
C THR A 259 -3.85 27.52 -2.62
N SER A 260 -2.88 28.43 -2.71
CA SER A 260 -2.05 28.63 -3.90
C SER A 260 -1.07 27.48 -4.17
N SER A 261 -0.81 26.62 -3.18
CA SER A 261 0.15 25.50 -3.27
C SER A 261 -0.45 24.19 -2.77
N PRO A 262 -1.51 23.67 -3.44
CA PRO A 262 -2.26 22.51 -2.96
C PRO A 262 -1.41 21.25 -2.84
N LEU A 263 -0.44 21.02 -3.75
CA LEU A 263 0.42 19.84 -3.69
C LEU A 263 1.18 19.73 -2.36
N ALA A 264 1.74 20.85 -1.87
CA ALA A 264 2.55 20.84 -0.67
C ALA A 264 1.78 20.41 0.58
N THR A 265 0.46 20.67 0.63
CA THR A 265 -0.40 20.25 1.75
C THR A 265 -0.46 18.72 1.93
N TRP A 266 -0.20 17.95 0.87
CA TRP A 266 -0.14 16.48 0.91
C TRP A 266 1.14 15.93 1.53
N SER A 267 2.11 16.79 1.86
CA SER A 267 3.33 16.38 2.54
C SER A 267 3.21 16.35 4.06
N ASN A 268 2.10 16.82 4.63
CA ASN A 268 1.97 17.12 6.06
C ASN A 268 2.47 15.99 6.99
N ASN A 269 1.96 14.77 6.82
CA ASN A 269 2.34 13.59 7.58
C ASN A 269 3.61 12.90 7.05
N PHE A 270 4.13 13.30 5.90
CA PHE A 270 5.40 12.81 5.36
C PHE A 270 6.61 13.61 5.86
N LEU A 271 6.42 14.86 6.30
CA LEU A 271 7.52 15.78 6.65
C LEU A 271 8.44 15.22 7.75
N CYS A 272 7.90 14.50 8.73
CA CYS A 272 8.70 13.88 9.80
C CYS A 272 9.67 12.81 9.27
N HIS A 273 9.36 12.24 8.10
CA HIS A 273 10.18 11.27 7.38
C HIS A 273 11.05 11.89 6.28
N PHE A 274 11.11 13.21 6.08
CA PHE A 274 11.95 13.79 5.03
C PHE A 274 13.45 13.69 5.34
N SER A 275 14.30 13.51 4.32
CA SER A 275 15.74 13.77 4.46
C SER A 275 16.02 15.26 4.68
N LEU A 276 15.29 16.11 3.97
CA LEU A 276 15.36 17.58 4.07
C LEU A 276 14.46 18.12 5.19
N ARG A 277 14.26 17.34 6.26
CA ARG A 277 13.39 17.73 7.39
C ARG A 277 13.85 19.02 8.05
N LYS A 278 15.16 19.28 8.12
CA LYS A 278 15.71 20.55 8.68
C LYS A 278 15.36 21.75 7.81
N GLU A 279 15.40 21.60 6.49
CA GLU A 279 14.96 22.61 5.53
C GLU A 279 13.46 22.87 5.67
N ALA A 280 12.66 21.80 5.72
CA ALA A 280 11.21 21.89 5.92
C ALA A 280 10.86 22.62 7.22
N ALA A 281 11.51 22.26 8.33
CA ALA A 281 11.37 22.91 9.63
C ALA A 281 11.67 24.40 9.57
N ARG A 282 12.79 24.80 8.94
CA ARG A 282 13.16 26.20 8.75
C ARG A 282 12.12 26.96 7.93
N VAL A 283 11.60 26.36 6.87
CA VAL A 283 10.56 26.97 6.03
C VAL A 283 9.26 27.15 6.81
N LEU A 284 8.81 26.14 7.55
CA LEU A 284 7.59 26.22 8.37
C LEU A 284 7.68 27.36 9.39
N VAL A 285 8.79 27.44 10.15
CA VAL A 285 8.99 28.50 11.14
C VAL A 285 9.05 29.87 10.47
N SER A 286 9.80 30.01 9.37
CA SER A 286 9.88 31.27 8.62
C SER A 286 8.51 31.73 8.09
N ARG A 287 7.63 30.79 7.72
CA ARG A 287 6.29 31.10 7.22
C ARG A 287 5.30 31.41 8.34
N LEU A 288 5.47 30.84 9.54
CA LEU A 288 4.73 31.24 10.74
C LEU A 288 5.07 32.66 11.19
N GLU A 289 6.31 33.10 10.97
CA GLU A 289 6.80 34.44 11.28
C GLU A 289 6.63 35.45 10.12
N ASP A 290 5.98 35.04 9.03
CA ASP A 290 5.78 35.88 7.86
C ASP A 290 4.88 37.09 8.20
N SER A 291 5.07 38.21 7.51
CA SER A 291 4.21 39.39 7.69
C SER A 291 2.82 39.17 7.07
N ASP A 292 2.70 38.33 6.05
CA ASP A 292 1.42 37.98 5.41
C ASP A 292 0.57 37.06 6.32
N PRO A 293 -0.62 37.47 6.78
CA PRO A 293 -1.51 36.61 7.55
C PRO A 293 -1.92 35.33 6.81
N ASN A 294 -2.04 35.39 5.48
CA ASN A 294 -2.45 34.24 4.68
C ASN A 294 -1.34 33.18 4.56
N ALA A 295 -0.07 33.60 4.69
CA ALA A 295 1.08 32.72 4.81
C ALA A 295 1.09 31.96 6.14
N ARG A 296 0.87 32.69 7.25
CA ARG A 296 0.79 32.10 8.59
C ARG A 296 -0.35 31.11 8.68
N LEU A 297 -1.55 31.52 8.21
CA LEU A 297 -2.74 30.68 8.17
C LEU A 297 -2.53 29.43 7.31
N TYR A 298 -1.80 29.52 6.20
CA TYR A 298 -1.48 28.35 5.39
C TYR A 298 -0.70 27.30 6.18
N VAL A 299 0.33 27.70 6.94
CA VAL A 299 1.08 26.75 7.78
C VAL A 299 0.19 26.14 8.85
N VAL A 300 -0.54 26.98 9.60
CA VAL A 300 -1.41 26.53 10.70
C VAL A 300 -2.52 25.62 10.19
N ARG A 301 -3.14 25.94 9.05
CA ARG A 301 -4.24 25.15 8.50
C ARG A 301 -3.82 23.74 8.10
N TYR A 302 -2.67 23.60 7.43
CA TYR A 302 -2.29 22.35 6.77
C TYR A 302 -1.22 21.53 7.49
N PHE A 303 -0.41 22.14 8.36
CA PHE A 303 0.76 21.50 8.98
C PHE A 303 0.74 21.52 10.51
N PHE A 304 -0.18 22.24 11.14
CA PHE A 304 -0.21 22.41 12.61
C PHE A 304 -0.13 21.09 13.36
N SER A 305 -0.95 20.10 12.99
CA SER A 305 -1.05 18.79 13.67
C SER A 305 0.21 17.93 13.59
N TRP A 306 1.25 18.36 12.84
CA TRP A 306 2.51 17.64 12.66
C TRP A 306 3.71 18.48 13.10
N LEU A 307 3.50 19.66 13.68
CA LEU A 307 4.60 20.57 14.01
C LEU A 307 5.55 19.99 15.04
N ASP A 308 5.04 19.27 16.04
CA ASP A 308 5.83 18.63 17.08
C ASP A 308 6.62 17.42 16.55
N GLU A 309 6.07 16.72 15.58
CA GLU A 309 6.74 15.67 14.82
C GLU A 309 7.75 16.18 13.79
N VAL A 310 7.80 17.47 13.47
CA VAL A 310 8.72 18.03 12.46
C VAL A 310 9.78 18.91 13.11
N LEU A 311 9.38 19.80 14.02
CA LEU A 311 10.21 20.80 14.68
C LEU A 311 10.81 20.23 15.98
N LEU A 312 12.04 19.71 15.90
CA LEU A 312 12.72 19.11 17.06
C LEU A 312 13.67 20.05 17.80
N GLU A 313 14.12 21.13 17.15
CA GLU A 313 15.09 22.04 17.74
C GLU A 313 14.38 23.02 18.70
N PRO A 314 14.83 23.17 19.96
CA PRO A 314 14.16 24.02 20.95
C PRO A 314 13.93 25.47 20.49
N ASN A 315 14.86 26.01 19.69
CA ASN A 315 14.73 27.34 19.10
C ASN A 315 13.58 27.41 18.07
N HIS A 316 13.44 26.40 17.20
CA HIS A 316 12.35 26.35 16.23
C HIS A 316 11.00 26.18 16.92
N ILE A 317 10.92 25.34 17.95
CA ILE A 317 9.71 25.15 18.76
C ILE A 317 9.29 26.48 19.40
N SER A 318 10.21 27.14 20.11
CA SER A 318 9.93 28.41 20.81
C SER A 318 9.49 29.52 19.84
N ARG A 319 10.09 29.59 18.65
CA ARG A 319 9.72 30.54 17.59
C ARG A 319 8.33 30.26 17.03
N ALA A 320 8.03 28.99 16.71
CA ALA A 320 6.72 28.59 16.19
C ALA A 320 5.60 28.87 17.19
N VAL A 321 5.77 28.48 18.47
CA VAL A 321 4.80 28.77 19.54
C VAL A 321 4.56 30.27 19.67
N ARG A 322 5.64 31.07 19.73
CA ARG A 322 5.53 32.53 19.82
C ARG A 322 4.79 33.13 18.63
N ALA A 323 5.11 32.69 17.41
CA ALA A 323 4.48 33.20 16.20
C ALA A 323 2.97 32.91 16.17
N ILE A 324 2.57 31.68 16.50
CA ILE A 324 1.15 31.28 16.58
C ILE A 324 0.45 32.02 17.72
N ALA A 325 1.04 32.12 18.90
CA ALA A 325 0.46 32.83 20.04
C ALA A 325 0.27 34.33 19.74
N ASN A 326 1.24 34.96 19.07
CA ASN A 326 1.12 36.36 18.65
C ASN A 326 0.00 36.54 17.62
N ALA A 327 -0.15 35.61 16.67
CA ALA A 327 -1.25 35.65 15.71
C ALA A 327 -2.62 35.60 16.41
N VAL A 328 -2.77 34.74 17.43
CA VAL A 328 -3.99 34.70 18.25
C VAL A 328 -4.22 36.02 18.98
N LYS A 329 -3.21 36.57 19.65
CA LYS A 329 -3.28 37.87 20.35
C LYS A 329 -3.60 39.05 19.42
N ASN A 330 -3.25 38.93 18.14
CA ASN A 330 -3.56 39.92 17.11
C ASN A 330 -4.95 39.75 16.48
N GLY A 331 -5.79 38.85 16.99
CA GLY A 331 -7.16 38.64 16.52
C GLY A 331 -7.28 37.78 15.26
N GLU A 332 -6.30 36.93 14.94
CA GLU A 332 -6.39 36.01 13.81
C GLU A 332 -7.28 34.80 14.13
N GLU A 333 -8.61 34.98 14.06
CA GLU A 333 -9.63 34.02 14.48
C GLU A 333 -9.50 32.63 13.85
N GLN A 334 -9.07 32.53 12.58
CA GLN A 334 -8.90 31.22 11.94
C GLN A 334 -7.73 30.42 12.54
N ILE A 335 -6.68 31.10 12.99
CA ILE A 335 -5.55 30.47 13.69
C ILE A 335 -5.98 30.09 15.11
N ARG A 336 -6.70 30.98 15.80
CA ARG A 336 -7.30 30.72 17.12
C ARG A 336 -8.18 29.47 17.10
N GLY A 337 -9.14 29.40 16.18
CA GLY A 337 -10.03 28.25 16.01
C GLY A 337 -9.28 26.97 15.66
N LYS A 338 -8.22 27.04 14.84
CA LYS A 338 -7.39 25.86 14.54
C LYS A 338 -6.61 25.37 15.76
N LEU A 339 -6.10 26.28 16.58
CA LEU A 339 -5.42 25.93 17.83
C LEU A 339 -6.39 25.22 18.79
N ILE A 340 -7.55 25.80 19.05
CA ILE A 340 -8.60 25.20 19.89
C ILE A 340 -8.95 23.77 19.42
N ASN A 341 -9.18 23.61 18.12
CA ASN A 341 -9.64 22.33 17.57
C ASN A 341 -8.56 21.26 17.41
N SER A 342 -7.29 21.56 17.62
CA SER A 342 -6.20 20.62 17.26
C SER A 342 -5.01 20.61 18.19
N VAL A 343 -4.96 21.46 19.23
CA VAL A 343 -3.82 21.52 20.16
C VAL A 343 -3.55 20.19 20.86
N THR A 344 -4.61 19.43 21.18
CA THR A 344 -4.53 18.13 21.86
C THR A 344 -3.92 17.02 20.99
N VAL A 345 -3.79 17.25 19.68
CA VAL A 345 -3.07 16.32 18.79
C VAL A 345 -1.55 16.44 18.97
N LEU A 346 -1.06 17.61 19.42
CA LEU A 346 0.35 17.81 19.70
C LEU A 346 0.74 17.18 21.03
N ASN A 347 2.02 16.84 21.20
CA ASN A 347 2.50 16.34 22.48
C ASN A 347 2.37 17.36 23.63
N THR A 348 2.49 16.84 24.85
CA THR A 348 2.29 17.61 26.10
C THR A 348 3.25 18.79 26.27
N ASP A 349 4.48 18.74 25.72
CA ASP A 349 5.42 19.87 25.77
C ASP A 349 4.90 21.06 24.95
N TRP A 350 4.37 20.80 23.75
CA TRP A 350 3.75 21.82 22.92
C TRP A 350 2.48 22.39 23.54
N GLN A 351 1.61 21.53 24.08
CA GLN A 351 0.39 21.95 24.77
C GLN A 351 0.71 22.91 25.93
N LYS A 352 1.66 22.53 26.79
CA LYS A 352 2.12 23.37 27.91
C LYS A 352 2.68 24.71 27.45
N ARG A 353 3.53 24.71 26.41
CA ARG A 353 4.09 25.96 25.86
C ARG A 353 3.02 26.91 25.33
N PHE A 354 1.93 26.38 24.75
CA PHE A 354 0.81 27.21 24.34
C PHE A 354 0.01 27.75 25.53
N ALA A 355 -0.22 26.94 26.56
CA ALA A 355 -0.84 27.39 27.81
C ALA A 355 -0.05 28.57 28.42
N ASP A 356 1.26 28.41 28.58
CA ASP A 356 2.14 29.45 29.10
C ASP A 356 2.13 30.71 28.21
N ALA A 357 2.10 30.55 26.89
CA ALA A 357 2.15 31.68 25.96
C ALA A 357 0.82 32.45 25.85
N LEU A 358 -0.31 31.80 26.15
CA LEU A 358 -1.67 32.30 25.97
C LEU A 358 -2.46 32.40 27.29
N GLU A 359 -1.78 32.41 28.43
CA GLU A 359 -2.39 32.58 29.76
C GLU A 359 -3.29 33.82 29.83
N SER A 360 -2.86 34.92 29.20
CA SER A 360 -3.63 36.18 29.12
C SER A 360 -4.88 36.13 28.24
N GLU A 361 -4.97 35.14 27.35
CA GLU A 361 -6.07 34.96 26.40
C GLU A 361 -7.03 33.83 26.83
N THR A 362 -6.80 33.25 28.02
CA THR A 362 -7.52 32.08 28.53
C THR A 362 -8.52 32.52 29.60
N ASP A 363 -9.76 32.08 29.43
CA ASP A 363 -10.79 32.17 30.47
C ASP A 363 -10.90 30.78 31.15
N PRO A 364 -10.44 30.62 32.40
CA PRO A 364 -10.52 29.35 33.11
C PRO A 364 -11.95 28.87 33.37
N ASP A 365 -12.91 29.78 33.44
CA ASP A 365 -14.32 29.46 33.73
C ASP A 365 -15.09 29.08 32.45
N ASN A 366 -14.62 29.52 31.28
CA ASN A 366 -15.19 29.20 29.98
C ASN A 366 -14.12 28.92 28.90
N PRO A 367 -13.36 27.81 29.02
CA PRO A 367 -12.28 27.51 28.11
C PRO A 367 -12.78 27.02 26.74
N GLY A 368 -12.06 27.37 25.68
CA GLY A 368 -12.31 26.88 24.33
C GLY A 368 -11.88 25.42 24.15
N VAL A 369 -10.82 24.99 24.86
CA VAL A 369 -10.37 23.59 24.90
C VAL A 369 -9.71 23.27 26.24
N LEU A 370 -9.83 22.01 26.68
CA LEU A 370 -9.04 21.45 27.78
C LEU A 370 -7.86 20.65 27.22
N LEU A 371 -6.67 20.91 27.73
CA LEU A 371 -5.46 20.16 27.42
C LEU A 371 -5.49 18.76 28.07
N ASP A 372 -4.57 17.88 27.67
CA ASP A 372 -4.57 16.49 28.13
C ASP A 372 -4.39 16.36 29.66
N ASP A 373 -3.76 17.34 30.30
CA ASP A 373 -3.61 17.41 31.75
C ASP A 373 -4.77 18.13 32.47
N GLY A 374 -5.79 18.54 31.72
CA GLY A 374 -6.95 19.28 32.22
C GLY A 374 -6.77 20.80 32.28
N THR A 375 -5.61 21.34 31.88
CA THR A 375 -5.37 22.78 31.87
C THR A 375 -6.28 23.48 30.84
N PRO A 376 -6.99 24.55 31.19
CA PRO A 376 -7.79 25.33 30.23
C PRO A 376 -6.89 26.09 29.25
N LEU A 377 -7.30 26.20 27.98
CA LEU A 377 -6.62 27.00 26.97
C LEU A 377 -7.62 27.79 26.13
N LEU A 378 -7.38 29.12 26.04
CA LEU A 378 -8.19 30.11 25.33
C LEU A 378 -9.64 30.19 25.81
N SER A 379 -10.32 31.33 25.62
CA SER A 379 -11.77 31.41 25.89
C SER A 379 -12.60 30.71 24.81
N SER A 380 -13.80 30.22 25.11
CA SER A 380 -14.75 29.83 24.07
C SER A 380 -15.04 31.04 23.17
N PRO A 381 -15.13 30.90 21.83
CA PRO A 381 -15.70 31.97 21.00
C PRO A 381 -17.10 32.32 21.53
N ALA A 382 -17.43 33.61 21.56
CA ALA A 382 -18.75 34.06 21.99
C ALA A 382 -19.81 33.39 21.11
N ASN A 383 -20.77 32.69 21.72
CA ASN A 383 -21.97 32.27 21.01
C ASN A 383 -22.76 33.54 20.67
N ASP A 384 -22.77 33.96 19.41
CA ASP A 384 -23.75 34.94 18.90
C ASP A 384 -25.18 34.31 18.79
N ASP A 385 -25.50 33.32 19.64
CA ASP A 385 -26.76 32.56 19.66
C ASP A 385 -27.50 32.67 21.02
N GLU A 386 -27.14 33.62 21.88
CA GLU A 386 -27.99 34.03 23.01
C GLU A 386 -28.79 35.30 22.66
N ASP A 387 -29.81 35.15 21.82
CA ASP A 387 -31.08 35.90 21.90
C ASP A 387 -32.01 35.54 20.71
N ILE A 388 -32.62 34.35 20.75
CA ILE A 388 -33.95 34.17 20.15
C ILE A 388 -34.90 33.79 21.30
N PRO A 389 -35.70 34.73 21.81
CA PRO A 389 -36.71 34.42 22.78
C PRO A 389 -37.85 33.65 22.09
N PHE A 390 -37.93 32.36 22.43
CA PHE A 390 -39.06 31.41 22.32
C PHE A 390 -39.83 31.28 21.00
#